data_AF-A0AAD4V379-F1
#
_entry.id   AF-A0AAD4V379-F1
#
_cell.length_a   1.000
_cell.length_b   1.000
_cell.length_c   1.000
_cell.angle_alpha   90.00
_cell.angle_beta   90.00
_cell.angle_gamma   90.00
#
_symmetry.space_group_name_H-M   'P 1'
#
loop_
_entity.id
_entity.type
_entity.pdbx_description
1 polymer ?
#
loop_
_entity_poly.entity_id
_entity_poly.type
_entity_poly.pdbx_seq_one_letter_code
_entity_poly.pdbx_strand_id
1 'polypeptide(L)'
;MLNHIRKYCKYYPTNVDKNQKMISGDKSQGKKLVAKGFVQTDVLEACAEIIIIDELPFSFVEKKGFRKFCSVACPLFNIPSRRTIAFVRMREDEDNPFLAYFKEPEHEVDKGGVVLSSTKYIRVGPPSEDDWENATVFVKFLRVLL
;
A
#
# COMPACT_ATOMS: atom_id res chain seq x y z
N MET A 1 13.94 -20.94 -41.23
CA MET A 1 13.79 -19.72 -40.41
C MET A 1 14.74 -19.65 -39.21
N LEU A 2 14.71 -20.60 -38.26
CA LEU A 2 15.52 -20.52 -37.03
C LEU A 2 17.05 -20.45 -37.24
N ASN A 3 17.56 -21.19 -38.23
CA ASN A 3 19.00 -21.18 -38.56
C ASN A 3 19.45 -19.83 -39.14
N HIS A 4 18.55 -19.09 -39.78
CA HIS A 4 18.85 -17.76 -40.30
C HIS A 4 18.97 -16.75 -39.15
N ILE A 5 18.04 -16.80 -38.19
CA ILE A 5 18.03 -15.95 -36.99
C ILE A 5 19.32 -16.17 -36.17
N ARG A 6 19.70 -17.42 -35.91
CA ARG A 6 20.88 -17.76 -35.07
C ARG A 6 22.23 -17.42 -35.72
N LYS A 7 22.33 -17.49 -37.06
CA LYS A 7 23.62 -17.30 -37.77
C LYS A 7 23.82 -15.90 -38.33
N TYR A 8 22.75 -15.23 -38.75
CA TYR A 8 22.88 -14.01 -39.57
C TYR A 8 22.18 -12.78 -38.96
N CYS A 9 21.26 -12.96 -38.01
CA CYS A 9 20.55 -11.82 -37.44
C CYS A 9 21.25 -11.32 -36.16
N LYS A 10 22.26 -10.47 -36.35
CA LYS A 10 23.04 -9.83 -35.26
C LYS A 10 22.19 -8.91 -34.35
N TYR A 11 21.04 -8.45 -34.85
CA TYR A 11 20.15 -7.49 -34.19
C TYR A 11 18.82 -8.10 -33.74
N TYR A 12 18.64 -9.43 -33.86
CA TYR A 12 17.41 -10.05 -33.38
C TYR A 12 17.34 -9.91 -31.86
N PRO A 13 16.38 -9.16 -31.30
CA PRO A 13 16.22 -9.12 -29.85
C PRO A 13 15.90 -10.54 -29.39
N THR A 14 16.65 -11.03 -28.40
CA THR A 14 16.42 -12.34 -27.79
C THR A 14 14.94 -12.44 -27.44
N ASN A 15 14.32 -13.57 -27.77
CA ASN A 15 12.89 -13.79 -27.49
C ASN A 15 12.72 -13.90 -25.97
N VAL A 16 12.65 -12.76 -25.28
CA VAL A 16 12.43 -12.66 -23.84
C VAL A 16 10.96 -12.94 -23.68
N ASP A 17 10.64 -14.19 -23.36
CA ASP A 17 9.28 -14.56 -23.03
C ASP A 17 8.83 -13.65 -21.88
N LYS A 18 7.67 -12.99 -22.02
CA LYS A 18 7.13 -12.10 -20.97
C LYS A 18 6.87 -12.87 -19.68
N ASN A 19 6.76 -14.20 -19.77
CA ASN A 19 6.60 -15.11 -18.65
C ASN A 19 7.93 -15.71 -18.17
N GLN A 20 9.08 -15.27 -18.68
CA GLN A 20 10.38 -15.74 -18.24
C GLN A 20 10.63 -15.30 -16.80
N LYS A 21 10.55 -16.28 -15.89
CA LYS A 21 10.84 -16.10 -14.47
C LYS A 21 12.34 -16.05 -14.22
N MET A 22 12.78 -15.28 -13.23
CA MET A 22 14.18 -15.33 -12.79
C MET A 22 14.39 -16.51 -11.87
N ILE A 23 15.50 -17.23 -12.07
CA ILE A 23 15.91 -18.30 -11.17
C ILE A 23 16.52 -17.62 -9.94
N SER A 24 15.93 -17.85 -8.77
CA SER A 24 16.44 -17.34 -7.49
C SER A 24 16.52 -18.47 -6.46
N GLY A 25 17.42 -18.34 -5.50
CA GLY A 25 17.60 -19.32 -4.43
C GLY A 25 16.53 -19.15 -3.36
N ASP A 26 15.83 -20.24 -3.02
CA ASP A 26 14.88 -20.25 -1.91
C ASP A 26 15.63 -20.43 -0.58
N LYS A 27 15.57 -19.42 0.29
CA LYS A 27 16.23 -19.43 1.61
C LYS A 27 15.54 -20.39 2.58
N SER A 28 14.27 -20.74 2.35
CA SER A 28 13.48 -21.58 3.25
C SER A 28 13.73 -23.08 3.07
N GLN A 29 14.08 -23.53 1.85
CA GLN A 29 14.21 -24.94 1.48
C GLN A 29 15.64 -25.37 1.09
N GLY A 30 16.67 -24.63 1.54
CA GLY A 30 18.08 -25.01 1.36
C GLY A 30 18.53 -25.09 -0.10
N LYS A 31 19.18 -24.03 -0.62
CA LYS A 31 19.84 -23.96 -1.96
C LYS A 31 19.02 -24.53 -3.15
N LYS A 32 17.71 -24.69 -3.02
CA LYS A 32 16.82 -25.08 -4.10
C LYS A 32 16.58 -23.86 -4.97
N LEU A 33 16.92 -23.99 -6.25
CA LEU A 33 16.66 -22.95 -7.24
C LEU A 33 15.17 -22.98 -7.60
N VAL A 34 14.49 -21.87 -7.41
CA VAL A 34 13.07 -21.70 -7.75
C VAL A 34 12.95 -20.61 -8.81
N ALA A 35 12.17 -20.89 -9.84
CA ALA A 35 11.80 -19.89 -10.84
C ALA A 35 10.74 -18.96 -10.22
N LYS A 36 11.15 -17.79 -9.75
CA LYS A 36 10.25 -16.77 -9.16
C LYS A 36 9.92 -15.72 -10.22
N GLY A 37 8.63 -15.52 -10.45
CA GLY A 37 8.15 -14.43 -11.31
C GLY A 37 8.28 -13.10 -10.59
N PHE A 38 8.31 -11.99 -11.34
CA PHE A 38 8.20 -10.67 -10.74
C PHE A 38 6.81 -10.51 -10.12
N VAL A 39 6.78 -10.21 -8.82
CA VAL A 39 5.55 -9.90 -8.09
C VAL A 39 5.70 -8.49 -7.53
N GLN A 40 4.79 -7.60 -7.93
CA GLN A 40 4.84 -6.19 -7.57
C GLN A 40 4.69 -5.96 -6.06
N THR A 41 3.90 -6.79 -5.37
CA THR A 41 3.66 -6.67 -3.91
C THR A 41 4.93 -6.94 -3.12
N ASP A 42 5.70 -7.99 -3.47
CA ASP A 42 6.95 -8.32 -2.77
C ASP A 42 7.96 -7.16 -2.83
N VAL A 43 8.07 -6.49 -3.99
CA VAL A 43 9.00 -5.36 -4.14
C VAL A 43 8.47 -4.10 -3.45
N LEU A 44 7.15 -3.95 -3.37
CA LEU A 44 6.49 -2.85 -2.67
C LEU A 44 6.69 -2.96 -1.15
N GLU A 45 6.52 -4.16 -0.59
CA GLU A 45 6.77 -4.47 0.82
C GLU A 45 8.24 -4.23 1.17
N ALA A 46 9.17 -4.79 0.40
CA ALA A 46 10.61 -4.54 0.59
C ALA A 46 10.96 -3.04 0.47
N CYS A 47 10.29 -2.28 -0.39
CA CYS A 47 10.48 -0.84 -0.50
C CYS A 47 9.97 -0.09 0.75
N ALA A 48 8.87 -0.56 1.36
CA ALA A 48 8.35 0.00 2.61
C ALA A 48 9.28 -0.32 3.79
N GLU A 49 9.83 -1.54 3.84
CA GLU A 49 10.82 -1.94 4.85
C GLU A 49 12.05 -1.02 4.84
N ILE A 50 12.60 -0.69 3.66
CA ILE A 50 13.74 0.24 3.54
C ILE A 50 13.39 1.60 4.17
N ILE A 51 12.20 2.11 3.90
CA ILE A 51 11.77 3.42 4.43
C ILE A 51 11.71 3.41 5.95
N ILE A 52 11.29 2.28 6.54
CA ILE A 52 11.15 2.12 7.98
C ILE A 52 12.51 1.91 8.64
N ILE A 53 13.31 0.98 8.12
CA ILE A 53 14.62 0.63 8.67
C ILE A 53 15.58 1.83 8.61
N ASP A 54 15.57 2.57 7.50
CA ASP A 54 16.47 3.70 7.29
C ASP A 54 15.84 5.05 7.72
N GLU A 55 14.67 5.02 8.38
CA GLU A 55 13.92 6.20 8.86
C GLU A 55 13.76 7.31 7.80
N LEU A 56 13.46 6.92 6.56
CA LEU A 56 13.34 7.85 5.44
C LEU A 56 11.95 8.48 5.36
N PRO A 57 11.81 9.71 4.82
CA PRO A 57 10.49 10.27 4.55
C PRO A 57 9.79 9.46 3.45
N PHE A 58 8.47 9.26 3.56
CA PHE A 58 7.68 8.55 2.53
C PHE A 58 7.78 9.16 1.12
N SER A 59 8.16 10.43 1.00
CA SER A 59 8.44 11.08 -0.29
C SER A 59 9.72 10.59 -0.97
N PHE A 60 10.52 9.76 -0.29
CA PHE A 60 11.76 9.20 -0.82
C PHE A 60 11.56 8.47 -2.15
N VAL A 61 10.47 7.69 -2.27
CA VAL A 61 10.15 6.95 -3.52
C VAL A 61 9.87 7.85 -4.71
N GLU A 62 9.52 9.11 -4.47
CA GLU A 62 9.22 10.08 -5.54
C GLU A 62 10.47 10.81 -6.02
N LYS A 63 11.60 10.72 -5.31
CA LYS A 63 12.84 11.42 -5.65
C LYS A 63 13.43 10.90 -6.96
N LYS A 64 14.01 11.82 -7.76
CA LYS A 64 14.60 11.52 -9.08
C LYS A 64 15.66 10.41 -9.01
N GLY A 65 16.51 10.41 -7.98
CA GLY A 65 17.55 9.41 -7.77
C GLY A 65 16.99 8.01 -7.59
N PHE A 66 15.99 7.86 -6.72
CA PHE A 66 15.32 6.58 -6.48
C PHE A 66 14.61 6.08 -7.76
N ARG A 67 13.91 6.96 -8.47
CA ARG A 67 13.26 6.61 -9.75
C ARG A 67 14.26 6.12 -10.79
N LYS A 68 15.41 6.78 -10.90
CA LYS A 68 16.46 6.35 -11.83
C LYS A 68 17.05 5.01 -11.42
N PHE A 69 17.31 4.82 -10.13
CA PHE A 69 17.79 3.55 -9.59
C PHE A 69 16.82 2.40 -9.93
N CYS A 70 15.52 2.54 -9.61
CA CYS A 70 14.52 1.53 -9.91
C CYS A 70 14.40 1.26 -11.43
N SER A 71 14.50 2.28 -12.28
CA SER A 71 14.43 2.08 -13.74
C SER A 71 15.52 1.17 -14.31
N VAL A 72 16.66 1.07 -13.61
CA VAL A 72 17.79 0.23 -14.01
C VAL A 72 17.78 -1.10 -13.26
N ALA A 73 17.58 -1.06 -11.94
CA ALA A 73 17.65 -2.25 -11.09
C ALA A 73 16.40 -3.15 -11.20
N CYS A 74 15.21 -2.55 -11.31
CA CYS A 74 13.94 -3.27 -11.41
C CYS A 74 12.98 -2.56 -12.39
N PRO A 75 13.19 -2.73 -13.72
CA PRO A 75 12.41 -2.01 -14.73
C PRO A 75 10.90 -2.31 -14.71
N LEU A 76 10.52 -3.45 -14.15
CA LEU A 76 9.11 -3.87 -14.01
C LEU A 76 8.43 -3.25 -12.78
N PHE A 77 9.19 -2.65 -11.86
CA PHE A 77 8.64 -2.07 -10.65
C PHE A 77 7.89 -0.77 -10.95
N ASN A 78 6.57 -0.81 -10.76
CA ASN A 78 5.76 0.40 -10.78
C ASN A 78 5.97 1.18 -9.48
N ILE A 79 6.64 2.33 -9.58
CA ILE A 79 7.03 3.11 -8.41
C ILE A 79 5.79 3.70 -7.76
N PRO A 80 5.51 3.38 -6.47
CA PRO A 80 4.34 3.86 -5.76
C PRO A 80 4.43 5.35 -5.43
N SER A 81 3.29 5.95 -5.10
CA SER A 81 3.25 7.29 -4.50
C SER A 81 3.55 7.22 -3.00
N ARG A 82 3.90 8.36 -2.38
CA ARG A 82 4.06 8.47 -0.93
C ARG A 82 2.83 7.98 -0.15
N ARG A 83 1.63 8.23 -0.69
CA ARG A 83 0.34 7.82 -0.08
C ARG A 83 0.19 6.30 -0.14
N THR A 84 0.51 5.72 -1.29
CA THR A 84 0.45 4.27 -1.49
C THR A 84 1.36 3.54 -0.50
N ILE A 85 2.60 4.01 -0.30
CA ILE A 85 3.51 3.45 0.71
C ILE A 85 2.91 3.55 2.11
N ALA A 86 2.36 4.71 2.49
CA ALA A 86 1.74 4.88 3.79
C ALA A 86 0.56 3.91 4.01
N PHE A 87 -0.28 3.68 2.99
CA PHE A 87 -1.40 2.75 3.07
C PHE A 87 -0.98 1.28 3.09
N VAL A 88 0.12 0.90 2.42
CA VAL A 88 0.67 -0.46 2.50
C VAL A 88 0.97 -0.79 3.97
N ARG A 89 1.63 0.13 4.67
CA ARG A 89 1.94 -0.04 6.09
C ARG A 89 0.71 -0.14 6.98
N MET A 90 -0.36 0.60 6.67
CA MET A 90 -1.63 0.54 7.42
C MET A 90 -2.38 -0.79 7.25
N ARG A 91 -2.05 -1.59 6.23
CA ARG A 91 -2.73 -2.87 5.95
C ARG A 91 -2.15 -4.04 6.73
N GLU A 92 -0.91 -3.93 7.21
CA GLU A 92 -0.20 -5.00 7.93
C GLU A 92 -0.53 -5.05 9.43
N ASP A 93 -1.04 -3.95 10.00
CA ASP A 93 -1.49 -3.95 11.39
C ASP A 93 -2.86 -4.65 11.48
N GLU A 94 -2.92 -5.93 11.84
CA GLU A 94 -4.19 -6.61 12.15
C GLU A 94 -4.92 -5.94 13.35
N ASP A 95 -4.15 -5.30 14.23
CA ASP A 95 -4.62 -4.49 15.36
C ASP A 95 -4.81 -3.00 15.01
N ASN A 96 -4.94 -2.64 13.72
CA ASN A 96 -4.99 -1.24 13.30
C ASN A 96 -6.20 -0.50 13.91
N PRO A 97 -5.98 0.49 14.80
CA PRO A 97 -7.06 1.35 15.32
C PRO A 97 -7.82 2.06 14.18
N PHE A 98 -7.15 2.27 13.04
CA PHE A 98 -7.74 2.89 11.86
C PHE A 98 -8.71 1.96 11.13
N LEU A 99 -8.46 0.65 11.06
CA LEU A 99 -9.39 -0.27 10.39
C LEU A 99 -10.62 -0.52 11.27
N ALA A 100 -10.43 -0.53 12.59
CA ALA A 100 -11.51 -0.50 13.57
C ALA A 100 -12.41 0.74 13.44
N TYR A 101 -11.83 1.91 13.10
CA TYR A 101 -12.60 3.14 12.86
C TYR A 101 -13.63 3.02 11.73
N PHE A 102 -13.39 2.16 10.72
CA PHE A 102 -14.30 1.95 9.58
C PHE A 102 -15.14 0.67 9.62
N LYS A 103 -14.79 -0.34 10.45
CA LYS A 103 -15.61 -1.57 10.58
C LYS A 103 -16.94 -1.24 11.27
N GLU A 104 -18.10 -1.65 10.76
CA GLU A 104 -19.36 -1.44 11.50
C GLU A 104 -19.35 -2.22 12.83
N PRO A 105 -19.92 -1.68 13.92
CA PRO A 105 -20.04 -2.44 15.16
C PRO A 105 -20.93 -3.67 14.92
N GLU A 106 -20.42 -4.85 15.22
CA GLU A 106 -21.20 -6.08 15.18
C GLU A 106 -22.27 -6.01 16.28
N HIS A 107 -23.56 -5.98 15.88
CA HIS A 107 -24.69 -5.98 16.79
C HIS A 107 -24.99 -7.41 17.23
N GLU A 108 -24.51 -7.81 18.42
CA GLU A 108 -25.09 -8.97 19.09
C GLU A 108 -26.39 -8.55 19.79
N VAL A 109 -27.50 -9.15 19.35
CA VAL A 109 -28.84 -8.85 19.87
C VAL A 109 -29.18 -9.87 20.95
N ASP A 110 -29.02 -9.50 22.21
CA ASP A 110 -29.57 -10.28 23.32
C ASP A 110 -31.09 -10.14 23.39
N LYS A 111 -31.77 -11.21 23.82
CA LYS A 111 -33.24 -11.37 23.91
C LYS A 111 -33.98 -10.34 24.79
N GLY A 112 -33.29 -9.31 25.29
CA GLY A 112 -33.83 -8.22 26.11
C GLY A 112 -33.81 -6.84 25.45
N GLY A 113 -33.37 -6.71 24.20
CA GLY A 113 -33.46 -5.43 23.46
C GLY A 113 -32.53 -4.31 23.95
N VAL A 114 -31.50 -4.62 24.74
CA VAL A 114 -30.48 -3.65 25.16
C VAL A 114 -29.25 -3.82 24.26
N VAL A 115 -28.96 -2.80 23.45
CA VAL A 115 -27.75 -2.72 22.62
C VAL A 115 -26.60 -2.22 23.50
N LEU A 116 -25.68 -3.11 23.88
CA LEU A 116 -24.44 -2.71 24.54
C LEU A 116 -23.32 -2.60 23.50
N SER A 117 -23.08 -1.38 23.01
CA SER A 117 -21.91 -1.11 22.16
C SER A 117 -20.65 -1.12 23.03
N SER A 118 -19.94 -2.24 23.04
CA SER A 118 -18.72 -2.44 23.85
C SER A 118 -17.49 -1.71 23.30
N THR A 119 -17.67 -0.70 22.46
CA THR A 119 -16.59 -0.09 21.70
C THR A 119 -16.02 1.12 22.45
N LYS A 120 -14.81 0.99 23.03
CA LYS A 120 -14.14 2.04 23.83
C LYS A 120 -13.84 3.36 23.08
N TYR A 121 -14.07 3.44 21.77
CA TYR A 121 -13.85 4.63 20.96
C TYR A 121 -15.19 5.24 20.51
N ILE A 122 -15.44 6.49 20.88
CA ILE A 122 -16.59 7.26 20.40
C ILE A 122 -16.40 7.49 18.91
N ARG A 123 -17.24 6.88 18.07
CA ARG A 123 -17.26 7.21 16.64
C ARG A 123 -17.93 8.56 16.48
N VAL A 124 -17.18 9.53 15.97
CA VAL A 124 -17.78 10.78 15.49
C VAL A 124 -18.45 10.41 14.18
N GLY A 125 -19.78 10.26 14.23
CA GLY A 125 -20.59 10.01 13.04
C GLY A 125 -20.52 11.18 12.06
N PRO A 126 -21.13 11.04 10.86
CA PRO A 126 -21.42 12.22 10.04
C PRO A 126 -22.14 13.28 10.90
N PRO A 127 -21.81 14.57 10.75
CA PRO A 127 -22.37 15.61 11.61
C PRO A 127 -23.89 15.54 11.68
N SER A 128 -24.42 15.52 12.91
CA SER A 128 -25.85 15.59 13.12
C SER A 128 -26.38 16.99 12.81
N GLU A 129 -27.69 17.15 12.73
CA GLU A 129 -28.32 18.46 12.55
C GLU A 129 -27.92 19.43 13.69
N ASP A 130 -27.80 18.92 14.92
CA ASP A 130 -27.33 19.68 16.09
C ASP A 130 -25.87 20.15 15.94
N ASP A 131 -25.00 19.35 15.30
CA ASP A 131 -23.62 19.74 15.01
C ASP A 131 -23.57 20.94 14.05
N TRP A 132 -24.49 21.00 13.08
CA TRP A 132 -24.62 22.14 12.15
C TRP A 132 -25.19 23.40 12.82
N GLU A 133 -26.10 23.24 13.79
CA GLU A 133 -26.61 24.35 14.61
C GLU A 133 -25.50 24.95 15.49
N ASN A 134 -24.71 24.11 16.12
CA ASN A 134 -23.55 24.55 16.90
C ASN A 134 -22.50 25.27 16.02
N ALA A 135 -22.24 24.75 14.82
CA ALA A 135 -21.35 25.39 13.86
C ALA A 135 -21.89 26.76 13.41
N THR A 136 -23.20 26.91 13.25
CA THR A 136 -23.78 28.22 12.87
C THR A 136 -23.68 29.25 13.99
N VAL A 137 -23.79 28.86 15.26
CA VAL A 137 -23.53 29.76 16.40
C VAL A 137 -22.08 30.24 16.40
N PHE A 138 -21.13 29.33 16.14
CA PHE A 138 -19.71 29.66 16.04
C PHE A 138 -19.43 30.64 14.88
N VAL A 139 -20.03 30.41 13.71
CA VAL A 139 -19.90 31.31 12.56
C VAL A 139 -20.51 32.68 12.85
N LYS A 140 -21.66 32.74 13.53
CA LYS A 140 -22.27 34.00 13.97
C LYS A 140 -21.37 34.78 14.93
N PHE A 141 -20.71 34.09 15.87
CA PHE A 141 -19.75 34.70 16.79
C PHE A 141 -18.52 35.24 16.07
N LEU A 142 -17.94 34.47 15.13
CA LEU A 142 -16.81 34.95 14.32
C LEU A 142 -17.15 36.18 13.49
N ARG A 143 -18.39 36.28 13.01
CA ARG A 143 -18.90 37.43 12.27
C ARG A 143 -19.10 38.69 13.12
N VAL A 144 -19.04 38.58 14.45
CA VAL A 144 -19.06 39.73 15.38
C VAL A 144 -17.64 40.25 15.65
N LEU A 145 -16.63 39.39 15.50
CA LEU A 145 -15.22 39.72 15.72
C LEU A 145 -14.47 40.16 14.45
N LEU A 146 -15.04 39.90 13.27
CA LEU A 146 -14.57 40.34 11.95
C LEU A 146 -15.45 41.47 11.43
#